data_AF-A0A3C1LM00-F1
#
_entry.id   AF-A0A3C1LM00-F1
#
_cell.length_a   1.000
_cell.length_b   1.000
_cell.length_c   1.000
_cell.angle_alpha   90.00
_cell.angle_beta   90.00
_cell.angle_gamma   90.00
#
_symmetry.space_group_name_H-M   'P 1'
#
loop_
_entity.id
_entity.type
_entity.pdbx_description
1 polymer ?
#
loop_
_entity_poly.entity_id
_entity_poly.type
_entity_poly.pdbx_seq_one_letter_code
_entity_poly.pdbx_strand_id
1 'polypeptide(L)'
;MKKRWTIYLILLVLAGLLSSCGLKRNNPLDPSSDPTIIVPEIISNLEIYPSPPGAANKFVEMRWRANPSYSTDGYYVYRGLGYFSTFTIVDTVYTNNASHGSKPWHRVVPGEYYYKISAFKQYPDGRLEGRACQPVWVKVPI
;
A
#
# COMPACT_ATOMS: atom_id res chain seq x y z
N MET A 1 -39.91 -36.64 19.35
CA MET A 1 -40.33 -35.42 18.60
C MET A 1 -39.48 -34.18 18.93
N LYS A 2 -39.22 -33.84 20.20
CA LYS A 2 -38.45 -32.63 20.60
C LYS A 2 -37.04 -32.49 19.97
N LYS A 3 -36.24 -33.57 19.89
CA LYS A 3 -34.87 -33.55 19.30
C LYS A 3 -34.82 -33.17 17.82
N ARG A 4 -35.83 -33.57 17.01
CA ARG A 4 -35.87 -33.23 15.58
C ARG A 4 -36.12 -31.74 15.38
N TRP A 5 -36.96 -31.15 16.23
CA TRP A 5 -37.27 -29.72 16.21
C TRP A 5 -36.05 -28.86 16.52
N THR A 6 -35.22 -29.26 17.48
CA THR A 6 -33.96 -28.57 17.80
C THR A 6 -32.99 -28.55 16.62
N ILE A 7 -32.89 -29.65 15.87
CA ILE A 7 -32.01 -29.74 14.69
C ILE A 7 -32.48 -28.80 13.58
N TYR A 8 -33.79 -28.75 13.30
CA TYR A 8 -34.34 -27.82 12.31
C TYR A 8 -34.11 -26.35 12.70
N LEU A 9 -34.20 -26.04 13.99
CA LEU A 9 -33.98 -24.69 14.50
C LEU A 9 -32.51 -24.26 14.37
N ILE A 10 -31.58 -25.18 14.66
CA ILE A 10 -30.13 -24.94 14.45
C ILE A 10 -29.83 -24.73 12.95
N LEU A 11 -30.39 -25.56 12.07
CA LEU A 11 -30.18 -25.43 10.62
C LEU A 11 -30.72 -24.11 10.07
N LEU A 12 -31.87 -23.65 10.57
CA LEU A 12 -32.48 -22.39 10.16
C LEU A 12 -31.65 -21.18 10.61
N VAL A 13 -31.08 -21.23 11.82
CA VAL A 13 -30.14 -20.20 12.30
C VAL A 13 -28.85 -20.22 11.47
N LEU A 14 -28.29 -21.39 11.16
CA LEU A 14 -27.09 -21.51 10.33
C LEU A 14 -27.32 -20.96 8.92
N ALA A 15 -28.47 -21.26 8.32
CA ALA A 15 -28.87 -20.73 7.00
C ALA A 15 -29.01 -19.20 7.01
N GLY A 16 -29.55 -18.62 8.10
CA GLY A 16 -29.63 -17.17 8.29
C GLY A 16 -28.27 -16.50 8.44
N LEU A 17 -27.34 -17.13 9.17
CA LEU A 17 -25.97 -16.62 9.35
C LEU A 17 -25.15 -16.69 8.05
N LEU A 18 -25.38 -17.69 7.19
CA LEU A 18 -24.71 -17.82 5.91
C LEU A 18 -25.27 -16.88 4.83
N SER A 19 -26.54 -16.47 4.95
CA SER A 19 -27.17 -15.54 4.00
C SER A 19 -26.96 -14.05 4.36
N SER A 20 -26.34 -13.74 5.49
CA SER A 20 -26.00 -12.35 5.87
C SER A 20 -24.69 -11.83 5.26
N CYS A 21 -24.04 -12.58 4.37
CA CYS A 21 -22.79 -12.18 3.72
C CYS A 21 -23.04 -11.36 2.44
N GLY A 22 -23.71 -10.22 2.57
CA GLY A 22 -23.75 -9.19 1.53
C GLY A 22 -22.94 -7.98 1.98
N LEU A 23 -21.69 -7.84 1.52
CA LEU A 23 -20.94 -6.60 1.74
C LEU A 23 -21.65 -5.49 0.96
N LYS A 24 -22.07 -4.41 1.63
CA LYS A 24 -22.64 -3.24 0.94
C LYS A 24 -21.54 -2.65 0.04
N ARG A 25 -21.69 -2.80 -1.28
CA ARG A 25 -20.76 -2.26 -2.28
C ARG A 25 -21.12 -0.81 -2.63
N ASN A 26 -21.04 0.07 -1.64
CA ASN A 26 -21.22 1.51 -1.85
C ASN A 26 -19.90 2.28 -1.85
N ASN A 27 -18.78 1.56 -2.00
CA ASN A 27 -17.49 2.20 -2.23
C ASN A 27 -17.47 2.73 -3.68
N PRO A 28 -17.36 4.06 -3.88
CA PRO A 28 -17.33 4.64 -5.23
C PRO A 28 -16.08 4.21 -6.02
N LEU A 29 -15.02 3.78 -5.34
CA LEU A 29 -13.78 3.30 -5.96
C LEU A 29 -13.71 1.77 -6.00
N ASP A 30 -14.85 1.10 -6.20
CA ASP A 30 -14.92 -0.35 -6.28
C ASP A 30 -14.82 -0.86 -7.75
N PRO A 31 -13.66 -1.41 -8.15
CA PRO A 31 -13.40 -1.81 -9.53
C PRO A 31 -14.22 -3.02 -10.01
N SER A 32 -14.86 -3.77 -9.10
CA SER A 32 -15.76 -4.86 -9.53
C SER A 32 -17.23 -4.49 -9.53
N SER A 33 -17.58 -3.23 -9.23
CA SER A 33 -18.90 -2.66 -9.56
C SER A 33 -18.84 -1.66 -10.71
N ASP A 34 -17.69 -1.03 -10.96
CA ASP A 34 -17.50 -0.06 -12.04
C ASP A 34 -16.24 -0.39 -12.87
N PRO A 35 -16.40 -0.78 -14.16
CA PRO A 35 -15.26 -1.14 -15.02
C PRO A 35 -14.40 0.06 -15.45
N THR A 36 -14.83 1.30 -15.20
CA THR A 36 -14.03 2.51 -15.48
C THR A 36 -12.98 2.77 -14.40
N ILE A 37 -13.11 2.10 -13.24
CA ILE A 37 -12.15 2.16 -12.15
C ILE A 37 -11.01 1.18 -12.45
N ILE A 38 -9.84 1.74 -12.73
CA ILE A 38 -8.60 1.04 -13.06
C ILE A 38 -7.77 0.95 -11.80
N VAL A 39 -7.49 -0.28 -11.36
CA VAL A 39 -6.60 -0.53 -10.22
C VAL A 39 -5.14 -0.29 -10.66
N PRO A 40 -4.36 0.55 -9.97
CA PRO A 40 -2.95 0.75 -10.28
C PRO A 40 -2.14 -0.55 -10.15
N GLU A 41 -1.25 -0.77 -11.11
CA GLU A 41 -0.35 -1.92 -11.13
C GLU A 41 0.73 -1.82 -10.03
N ILE A 42 1.32 -2.95 -9.65
CA ILE A 42 2.49 -2.96 -8.77
C ILE A 42 3.68 -2.40 -9.54
N ILE A 43 4.44 -1.48 -8.93
CA ILE A 43 5.67 -0.96 -9.54
C ILE A 43 6.70 -2.07 -9.78
N SER A 44 7.59 -1.87 -10.74
CA SER A 44 8.70 -2.80 -11.03
C SER A 44 10.06 -2.12 -10.88
N ASN A 45 11.10 -2.94 -10.64
CA ASN A 45 12.50 -2.53 -10.54
C ASN A 45 12.74 -1.41 -9.50
N LEU A 46 12.27 -1.61 -8.26
CA LEU A 46 12.59 -0.69 -7.17
C LEU A 46 14.07 -0.81 -6.79
N GLU A 47 14.81 0.26 -7.04
CA GLU A 47 16.19 0.45 -6.64
C GLU A 47 16.27 1.45 -5.49
N ILE A 48 17.13 1.17 -4.51
CA ILE A 48 17.27 1.98 -3.30
C ILE A 48 18.75 2.28 -3.03
N TYR A 49 19.04 3.54 -2.78
CA TYR A 49 20.39 4.05 -2.57
C TYR A 49 20.43 4.87 -1.27
N PRO A 50 21.09 4.39 -0.20
CA PRO A 50 21.30 5.20 1.00
C PRO A 50 22.34 6.30 0.72
N SER A 51 22.27 7.38 1.47
CA SER A 51 23.34 8.39 1.53
C SER A 51 24.70 7.75 1.83
N PRO A 52 25.81 8.24 1.25
CA PRO A 52 27.13 7.66 1.48
C PRO A 52 27.57 7.80 2.95
N PRO A 53 28.53 6.96 3.41
CA PRO A 53 29.16 7.12 4.71
C PRO A 53 29.71 8.53 4.90
N GLY A 54 29.53 9.11 6.09
CA GLY A 54 30.01 10.47 6.39
C GLY A 54 29.22 11.61 5.73
N ALA A 55 28.13 11.34 5.00
CA ALA A 55 27.25 12.41 4.50
C ALA A 55 26.70 13.28 5.65
N ALA A 56 26.80 14.60 5.50
CA ALA A 56 26.31 15.57 6.49
C ALA A 56 24.79 15.42 6.77
N ASN A 57 24.02 15.12 5.72
CA ASN A 57 22.61 14.78 5.80
C ASN A 57 22.39 13.34 5.35
N LYS A 58 21.64 12.57 6.12
CA LYS A 58 21.27 11.21 5.75
C LYS A 58 19.98 11.21 4.94
N PHE A 59 19.95 10.37 3.92
CA PHE A 59 18.80 10.21 3.03
C PHE A 59 18.77 8.81 2.43
N VAL A 60 17.65 8.49 1.80
CA VAL A 60 17.46 7.30 0.98
C VAL A 60 16.82 7.74 -0.32
N GLU A 61 17.54 7.56 -1.42
CA GLU A 61 17.02 7.74 -2.77
C GLU A 61 16.39 6.44 -3.26
N MET A 62 15.26 6.58 -3.95
CA MET A 62 14.52 5.47 -4.53
C MET A 62 14.18 5.79 -5.98
N ARG A 63 14.34 4.80 -6.85
CA ARG A 63 13.98 4.88 -8.27
C ARG A 63 13.28 3.60 -8.67
N TRP A 64 12.30 3.71 -9.57
CA TRP A 64 11.58 2.55 -10.09
C TRP A 64 11.17 2.77 -11.53
N ARG A 65 10.74 1.68 -12.19
CA ARG A 65 10.10 1.78 -13.50
C ARG A 65 8.71 2.36 -13.34
N ALA A 66 8.43 3.45 -14.05
CA ALA A 66 7.11 4.08 -14.03
C ALA A 66 6.03 3.13 -14.57
N ASN A 67 4.90 3.11 -13.89
CA ASN A 67 3.68 2.47 -14.38
C ASN A 67 3.08 3.28 -15.55
N PRO A 68 2.19 2.69 -16.35
CA PRO A 68 1.47 3.42 -17.39
C PRO A 68 0.64 4.59 -16.82
N SER A 69 0.64 5.74 -17.51
CA SER A 69 -0.08 6.94 -17.07
C SER A 69 -1.60 6.78 -17.03
N TYR A 70 -2.15 5.88 -17.84
CA TYR A 70 -3.59 5.61 -17.82
C TYR A 70 -4.04 4.96 -16.49
N SER A 71 -3.17 4.24 -15.78
CA SER A 71 -3.48 3.54 -14.53
C SER A 71 -2.83 4.16 -13.28
N THR A 72 -1.96 5.16 -13.43
CA THR A 72 -1.20 5.74 -12.32
C THR A 72 -1.04 7.25 -12.45
N ASP A 73 -1.39 7.98 -11.39
CA ASP A 73 -1.17 9.43 -11.28
C ASP A 73 -0.04 9.78 -10.31
N GLY A 74 0.29 8.89 -9.38
CA GLY A 74 1.40 9.10 -8.45
C GLY A 74 1.66 7.87 -7.59
N TYR A 75 2.52 8.04 -6.58
CA TYR A 75 3.02 6.97 -5.74
C TYR A 75 3.07 7.38 -4.27
N TYR A 76 2.78 6.43 -3.40
CA TYR A 76 3.04 6.52 -1.97
C TYR A 76 4.33 5.80 -1.63
N VAL A 77 5.23 6.49 -0.93
CA VAL A 77 6.48 5.93 -0.45
C VAL A 77 6.31 5.58 1.01
N TYR A 78 6.58 4.32 1.36
CA TYR A 78 6.44 3.82 2.72
C TYR A 78 7.79 3.49 3.33
N ARG A 79 7.92 3.68 4.64
CA ARG A 79 9.03 3.19 5.46
C ARG A 79 8.52 2.34 6.62
N GLY A 80 9.19 1.22 6.86
CA GLY A 80 9.06 0.37 8.06
C GLY A 80 10.41 0.17 8.75
N LEU A 81 10.37 -0.22 10.03
CA LEU A 81 11.56 -0.58 10.83
C LEU A 81 11.87 -2.08 10.79
N GLY A 82 11.03 -2.87 10.14
CA GLY A 82 11.21 -4.31 9.94
C GLY A 82 10.42 -4.80 8.72
N TYR A 83 10.77 -5.96 8.20
CA TYR A 83 10.11 -6.51 7.01
C TYR A 83 8.61 -6.73 7.20
N PHE A 84 8.22 -7.23 8.38
CA PHE A 84 6.82 -7.45 8.79
C PHE A 84 6.30 -6.37 9.76
N SER A 85 6.97 -5.22 9.87
CA SER A 85 6.51 -4.15 10.76
C SER A 85 5.33 -3.40 10.16
N THR A 86 4.72 -2.53 10.97
CA THR A 86 3.90 -1.45 10.43
C THR A 86 4.74 -0.54 9.54
N PHE A 87 4.16 -0.08 8.44
CA PHE A 87 4.77 0.87 7.51
C PHE A 87 4.01 2.20 7.59
N THR A 88 4.70 3.31 7.43
CA THR A 88 4.13 4.66 7.39
C THR A 88 4.47 5.32 6.07
N ILE A 89 3.54 6.11 5.51
CA ILE A 89 3.80 6.95 4.33
C ILE A 89 4.77 8.05 4.75
N VAL A 90 5.89 8.14 4.05
CA VAL A 90 6.94 9.14 4.27
C VAL A 90 7.00 10.18 3.16
N ASP A 91 6.52 9.85 1.96
CA ASP A 91 6.38 10.82 0.88
C ASP A 91 5.23 10.43 -0.06
N THR A 92 4.73 11.41 -0.80
CA THR A 92 3.80 11.23 -1.91
C THR A 92 4.39 11.94 -3.12
N VAL A 93 4.70 11.19 -4.18
CA VAL A 93 5.39 11.73 -5.35
C VAL A 93 4.59 11.47 -6.62
N TYR A 94 4.78 12.33 -7.62
CA TYR A 94 4.11 12.24 -8.94
C TYR A 94 5.10 11.87 -10.05
N THR A 95 6.30 11.44 -9.66
CA THR A 95 7.38 10.96 -10.53
C THR A 95 7.78 9.55 -10.07
N ASN A 96 8.60 8.87 -10.87
CA ASN A 96 9.12 7.53 -10.56
C ASN A 96 10.43 7.56 -9.73
N ASN A 97 10.60 8.60 -8.93
CA ASN A 97 11.73 8.77 -8.03
C ASN A 97 11.29 9.48 -6.73
N ALA A 98 11.99 9.19 -5.65
CA ALA A 98 11.79 9.86 -4.36
C ALA A 98 13.11 9.94 -3.59
N SER A 99 13.22 10.93 -2.69
CA SER A 99 14.36 11.07 -1.79
C SER A 99 13.88 11.38 -0.37
N HIS A 100 13.82 10.34 0.46
CA HIS A 100 13.44 10.48 1.87
C HIS A 100 14.64 10.96 2.68
N GLY A 101 14.52 12.05 3.44
CA GLY A 101 15.64 12.68 4.15
C GLY A 101 16.17 13.95 3.48
N SER A 102 15.80 14.21 2.22
CA SER A 102 16.23 15.40 1.47
C SER A 102 15.53 16.71 1.88
N LYS A 103 14.42 16.62 2.62
CA LYS A 103 13.60 17.76 3.06
C LYS A 103 13.63 17.85 4.59
N PRO A 104 13.48 19.05 5.18
CA PRO A 104 13.56 19.23 6.64
C PRO A 104 12.57 18.40 7.45
N TRP A 105 11.38 18.11 6.89
CA TRP A 105 10.26 17.47 7.62
C TRP A 105 10.27 15.94 7.58
N HIS A 106 11.16 15.29 6.83
CA HIS A 106 11.22 13.83 6.72
C HIS A 106 12.62 13.27 6.94
N ARG A 107 13.18 13.55 8.13
CA ARG A 107 14.56 13.22 8.52
C ARG A 107 14.82 11.71 8.51
N VAL A 108 15.97 11.34 7.96
CA VAL A 108 16.56 9.99 8.08
C VAL A 108 17.76 10.06 9.03
N VAL A 109 17.96 9.00 9.81
CA VAL A 109 19.12 8.81 10.69
C VAL A 109 19.77 7.46 10.39
N PRO A 110 21.05 7.24 10.74
CA PRO A 110 21.71 5.95 10.58
C PRO A 110 20.87 4.81 11.19
N GLY A 111 20.77 3.69 10.49
CA GLY A 111 19.91 2.58 10.89
C GLY A 111 19.50 1.69 9.74
N GLU A 112 18.71 0.67 10.05
CA GLU A 112 18.18 -0.30 9.09
C GLU A 112 16.69 -0.03 8.87
N TYR A 113 16.29 0.00 7.61
CA TYR A 113 14.93 0.33 7.20
C TYR A 113 14.46 -0.59 6.09
N TYR A 114 13.15 -0.64 5.92
CA TYR A 114 12.49 -1.27 4.80
C TYR A 114 11.63 -0.25 4.08
N TYR A 115 11.71 -0.22 2.76
CA TYR A 115 10.89 0.67 1.93
C TYR A 115 10.05 -0.13 0.96
N LYS A 116 8.82 0.32 0.74
CA LYS A 116 7.93 -0.18 -0.30
C LYS A 116 7.16 0.97 -0.91
N ILE A 117 6.64 0.76 -2.11
CA ILE A 117 5.95 1.79 -2.87
C ILE A 117 4.68 1.18 -3.44
N SER A 118 3.58 1.94 -3.39
CA SER A 118 2.36 1.65 -4.14
C SER A 118 2.08 2.79 -5.10
N ALA A 119 1.46 2.45 -6.22
CA ALA A 119 0.89 3.43 -7.14
C ALA A 119 -0.54 3.79 -6.70
N PHE A 120 -0.96 5.02 -6.99
CA PHE A 120 -2.36 5.42 -6.87
C PHE A 120 -2.88 6.04 -8.17
N LYS A 121 -4.18 5.91 -8.38
CA LYS A 121 -4.95 6.66 -9.38
C LYS A 121 -5.90 7.62 -8.67
N GLN A 122 -6.00 8.85 -9.17
CA GLN A 122 -6.88 9.88 -8.66
C GLN A 122 -8.22 9.84 -9.41
N TYR A 123 -9.29 9.79 -8.63
CA TYR A 123 -10.68 9.90 -9.06
C TYR A 123 -11.34 11.09 -8.35
N PRO A 124 -12.52 11.56 -8.81
CA PRO A 124 -13.28 12.59 -8.11
C PRO A 124 -13.58 12.24 -6.64
N ASP A 125 -13.87 10.96 -6.36
CA ASP A 125 -14.20 10.47 -5.02
C ASP A 125 -12.98 10.13 -4.14
N GLY A 126 -11.77 10.32 -4.66
CA GLY A 126 -10.53 10.11 -3.90
C GLY A 126 -9.45 9.35 -4.67
N ARG A 127 -8.51 8.77 -3.92
CA ARG A 127 -7.40 8.01 -4.50
C ARG A 127 -7.63 6.52 -4.32
N LEU A 128 -7.57 5.79 -5.42
CA LEU A 128 -7.50 4.35 -5.40
C LEU A 128 -6.02 3.94 -5.36
N GLU A 129 -5.59 3.38 -4.24
CA GLU A 129 -4.26 2.82 -4.09
C GLU A 129 -4.22 1.38 -4.60
N GLY A 130 -3.22 1.07 -5.43
CA GLY A 130 -2.93 -0.28 -5.88
C GLY A 130 -2.16 -1.09 -4.84
N ARG A 131 -1.80 -2.33 -5.19
CA ARG A 131 -0.97 -3.15 -4.31
C ARG A 131 0.44 -2.55 -4.22
N ALA A 132 0.99 -2.49 -3.01
CA ALA A 132 2.39 -2.12 -2.80
C ALA A 132 3.34 -3.21 -3.31
N CYS A 133 4.53 -2.82 -3.75
CA CYS A 133 5.62 -3.75 -4.02
C CYS A 133 6.15 -4.42 -2.74
N GLN A 134 7.01 -5.42 -2.93
CA GLN A 134 7.68 -6.08 -1.81
C GLN A 134 8.64 -5.10 -1.11
N PRO A 135 8.74 -5.14 0.23
CA PRO A 135 9.69 -4.30 0.95
C PRO A 135 11.14 -4.62 0.57
N VAL A 136 11.92 -3.58 0.32
CA VAL A 136 13.36 -3.65 0.07
C VAL A 136 14.10 -3.11 1.30
N TRP A 137 15.03 -3.91 1.81
CA TRP A 137 15.88 -3.52 2.94
C TRP A 137 16.97 -2.54 2.51
N VAL A 138 17.28 -1.57 3.37
CA VAL A 138 18.41 -0.66 3.21
C VAL A 138 19.03 -0.33 4.56
N LYS A 139 20.36 -0.26 4.59
CA LYS A 139 21.13 0.24 5.74
C LYS A 139 21.68 1.62 5.45
N VAL A 140 21.29 2.59 6.26
CA VAL A 140 21.83 3.95 6.22
C VAL A 140 23.08 3.98 7.10
N PRO A 141 24.26 4.26 6.54
CA PRO A 141 25.51 4.24 7.28
C PRO A 141 25.62 5.44 8.24
N ILE A 142 26.49 5.29 9.23
CA ILE A 142 26.91 6.38 10.13
C ILE A 142 27.56 7.51 9.33
#